data_AF-A0A1E4IBB4-F1
#
_entry.id   AF-A0A1E4IBB4-F1
#
_cell.length_a   1.000
_cell.length_b   1.000
_cell.length_c   1.000
_cell.angle_alpha   90.00
_cell.angle_beta   90.00
_cell.angle_gamma   90.00
#
_symmetry.space_group_name_H-M   'P 1'
#
loop_
_entity.id
_entity.type
_entity.pdbx_description
1 polymer ?
#
loop_
_entity_poly.entity_id
_entity_poly.type
_entity_poly.pdbx_seq_one_letter_code
_entity_poly.pdbx_strand_id
1 'polypeptide(L)'
;MTALTLTHTATAGTLLDGADRSDRSSELLHSTGWRWSARIANWYVPRSRGRAPSRHLIARTVQLLEEAGFTVAVEIGEAPHAADDAEQRAAATAAADAVRLEPQAVAHRIAMLETQRQKISRSIAGYRNHLGRQFPPAAGDQLIRLKDELAHVDEDLAHWTRVRAQQIADGAAFVLTRDNVTPGDLVEYRGGWVPVLRVNAKSVSVPSAAGGSWAETIPYHQISGHQPKQV
;
A
#
# COMPACT_ATOMS: atom_id res chain seq x y z
N MET A 1 -11.02 -16.55 45.50
CA MET A 1 -10.99 -15.48 44.49
C MET A 1 -9.57 -15.41 43.97
N THR A 2 -9.36 -15.63 42.68
CA THR A 2 -8.01 -15.59 42.07
C THR A 2 -7.77 -14.17 41.58
N ALA A 3 -6.67 -13.56 42.02
CA ALA A 3 -6.27 -12.23 41.59
C ALA A 3 -5.45 -12.31 40.29
N LEU A 4 -5.82 -11.49 39.31
CA LEU A 4 -5.16 -11.38 38.01
C LEU A 4 -4.66 -9.94 37.82
N THR A 5 -3.51 -9.76 37.18
CA THR A 5 -2.95 -8.43 36.91
C THR A 5 -2.84 -8.22 35.41
N LEU A 6 -3.57 -7.23 34.89
CA LEU A 6 -3.49 -6.80 33.51
C LEU A 6 -2.56 -5.61 33.40
N THR A 7 -1.40 -5.79 32.78
CA THR A 7 -0.42 -4.73 32.59
C THR A 7 -0.35 -4.35 31.12
N HIS A 8 -0.40 -3.05 30.83
CA HIS A 8 -0.07 -2.51 29.51
C HIS A 8 1.12 -1.57 29.58
N THR A 9 2.16 -1.87 28.79
CA THR A 9 3.26 -0.95 28.50
C THR A 9 3.48 -0.86 26.99
N ALA A 10 4.01 0.26 26.50
CA ALA A 10 4.31 0.42 25.08
C ALA A 10 5.32 -0.62 24.57
N THR A 11 6.28 -1.03 25.41
CA THR A 11 7.35 -1.98 25.03
C THR A 11 6.90 -3.44 25.11
N ALA A 12 6.19 -3.83 26.18
CA ALA A 12 5.77 -5.22 26.37
C ALA A 12 4.43 -5.53 25.66
N GLY A 13 3.58 -4.52 25.46
CA GLY A 13 2.20 -4.66 25.01
C GLY A 13 1.25 -4.87 26.18
N THR A 14 0.08 -5.45 25.91
CA THR A 14 -0.91 -5.83 26.94
C THR A 14 -0.71 -7.29 27.34
N LEU A 15 -0.45 -7.53 28.62
CA LEU A 15 -0.20 -8.84 29.25
C LEU A 15 -1.17 -9.07 30.41
N LEU A 16 -1.38 -10.34 30.79
CA LEU A 16 -2.26 -10.73 31.91
C LEU A 16 -1.60 -11.81 32.75
N ASP A 17 -1.03 -11.37 33.87
CA ASP A 17 -0.37 -12.21 34.85
C ASP A 17 -1.36 -12.86 35.82
N GLY A 18 -0.99 -14.04 36.33
CA GLY A 18 -1.76 -14.80 37.32
C GLY A 18 -2.81 -15.75 36.73
N ALA A 19 -3.01 -15.76 35.41
CA ALA A 19 -3.89 -16.70 34.73
C ALA A 19 -3.11 -17.90 34.19
N ASP A 20 -3.42 -19.11 34.65
CA ASP A 20 -2.88 -20.33 34.05
C ASP A 20 -3.52 -20.61 32.68
N ARG A 21 -2.82 -21.35 31.82
CA ARG A 21 -3.34 -21.79 30.53
C ARG A 21 -4.55 -22.73 30.68
N SER A 22 -4.57 -23.52 31.75
CA SER A 22 -5.58 -24.56 32.01
C SER A 22 -6.74 -24.08 32.89
N ASP A 23 -6.69 -22.83 33.36
CA ASP A 23 -7.73 -22.25 34.20
C ASP A 23 -8.95 -21.80 33.40
N ARG A 24 -10.07 -21.61 34.11
CA ARG A 24 -11.36 -21.18 33.53
C ARG A 24 -11.31 -19.80 32.85
N SER A 25 -10.27 -19.02 33.09
CA SER A 25 -10.03 -17.74 32.38
C SER A 25 -9.65 -17.95 30.91
N SER A 26 -9.12 -19.12 30.54
CA SER A 26 -8.62 -19.41 29.18
C SER A 26 -9.69 -19.27 28.10
N GLU A 27 -10.91 -19.75 28.34
CA GLU A 27 -12.03 -19.64 27.40
C GLU A 27 -12.46 -18.18 27.16
N LEU A 28 -12.51 -17.39 28.23
CA LEU A 28 -12.84 -15.96 28.18
C LEU A 28 -11.75 -15.17 27.43
N LEU A 29 -10.48 -15.50 27.69
CA LEU A 29 -9.33 -14.87 27.04
C LEU A 29 -9.28 -15.19 25.54
N HIS A 30 -9.59 -16.43 25.15
CA HIS A 30 -9.75 -16.78 23.74
C HIS A 30 -10.87 -15.99 23.06
N SER A 31 -12.02 -15.83 23.72
CA SER A 31 -13.16 -15.08 23.16
C SER A 31 -12.87 -13.58 22.95
N THR A 32 -11.94 -13.03 23.73
CA THR A 32 -11.54 -11.62 23.69
C THR A 32 -10.28 -11.35 22.86
N GLY A 33 -9.74 -12.39 22.20
CA GLY A 33 -8.62 -12.28 21.26
C GLY A 33 -7.23 -12.33 21.90
N TRP A 34 -7.14 -12.73 23.16
CA TRP A 34 -5.88 -13.01 23.83
C TRP A 34 -5.27 -14.32 23.36
N ARG A 35 -3.94 -14.42 23.44
CA ARG A 35 -3.20 -15.63 23.11
C ARG A 35 -2.25 -15.99 24.22
N TRP A 36 -2.09 -17.29 24.46
CA TRP A 36 -1.02 -17.81 25.31
C TRP A 36 0.30 -17.82 24.53
N SER A 37 1.37 -17.33 25.13
CA SER A 37 2.73 -17.52 24.64
C SER A 37 3.49 -18.43 25.58
N ALA A 38 3.87 -19.60 25.08
CA ALA A 38 4.70 -20.54 25.83
C ALA A 38 6.10 -19.96 26.16
N ARG A 39 6.61 -19.02 25.36
CA ARG A 39 7.95 -18.43 25.54
C ARG A 39 8.04 -17.51 26.75
N ILE A 40 6.96 -16.78 27.06
CA ILE A 40 6.90 -15.89 28.22
C ILE A 40 5.99 -16.45 29.32
N ALA A 41 5.49 -17.67 29.14
CA ALA A 41 4.52 -18.34 30.00
C ALA A 41 3.38 -17.40 30.44
N ASN A 42 2.82 -16.64 29.48
CA ASN A 42 1.88 -15.57 29.79
C ASN A 42 0.86 -15.33 28.67
N TRP A 43 -0.30 -14.80 29.05
CA TRP A 43 -1.34 -14.32 28.16
C TRP A 43 -0.99 -12.93 27.63
N TYR A 44 -1.15 -12.73 26.32
CA TYR A 44 -0.86 -11.46 25.67
C TYR A 44 -1.89 -11.11 24.58
N VAL A 45 -2.05 -9.82 24.32
CA VAL A 45 -2.83 -9.31 23.18
C VAL A 45 -1.91 -9.16 21.96
N PRO A 46 -2.17 -9.85 20.83
CA PRO A 46 -1.36 -9.70 19.62
C PRO A 46 -1.34 -8.27 19.07
N ARG A 47 -0.18 -7.86 18.53
CA ARG A 47 0.04 -6.52 17.94
C ARG A 47 -0.22 -5.33 18.88
N SER A 48 -0.14 -5.53 20.20
CA SER A 48 -0.31 -4.47 21.21
C SER A 48 0.97 -3.70 21.52
N ARG A 49 2.14 -4.23 21.15
CA ARG A 49 3.44 -3.54 21.31
C ARG A 49 3.56 -2.33 20.39
N GLY A 50 4.14 -1.25 20.88
CA GLY A 50 4.32 0.01 20.15
C GLY A 50 3.01 0.71 19.81
N ARG A 51 1.93 0.43 20.56
CA ARG A 51 0.61 1.04 20.36
C ARG A 51 0.02 1.48 21.68
N ALA A 52 -0.82 2.50 21.62
CA ALA A 52 -1.66 2.88 22.74
C ALA A 52 -2.53 1.69 23.21
N PRO A 53 -2.85 1.62 24.52
CA PRO A 53 -3.67 0.56 25.07
C PRO A 53 -5.05 0.54 24.41
N SER A 54 -5.48 -0.63 23.96
CA SER A 54 -6.87 -0.82 23.51
C SER A 54 -7.80 -0.82 24.72
N ARG A 55 -8.20 0.38 25.15
CA ARG A 55 -9.03 0.58 26.37
C ARG A 55 -10.33 -0.21 26.31
N HIS A 56 -10.94 -0.33 25.13
CA HIS A 56 -12.17 -1.09 24.94
C HIS A 56 -11.97 -2.61 25.15
N LEU A 57 -10.88 -3.18 24.61
CA LEU A 57 -10.57 -4.59 24.80
C LEU A 57 -10.25 -4.89 26.27
N ILE A 58 -9.46 -4.03 26.92
CA ILE A 58 -9.11 -4.16 28.34
C ILE A 58 -10.38 -4.13 29.19
N ALA A 59 -11.24 -3.12 29.02
CA ALA A 59 -12.49 -2.99 29.78
C ALA A 59 -13.41 -4.20 29.60
N ARG A 60 -13.58 -4.68 28.36
CA ARG A 60 -14.39 -5.87 28.07
C ARG A 60 -13.81 -7.15 28.71
N THR A 61 -12.49 -7.30 28.67
CA THR A 61 -11.82 -8.48 29.27
C THR A 61 -11.96 -8.46 30.79
N VAL A 62 -11.74 -7.30 31.42
CA VAL A 62 -11.91 -7.10 32.87
C VAL A 62 -13.33 -7.45 33.28
N GLN A 63 -14.34 -6.90 32.60
CA GLN A 63 -15.74 -7.18 32.88
C GLN A 63 -16.05 -8.68 32.84
N LEU A 64 -15.63 -9.38 31.78
CA LEU A 64 -15.90 -10.82 31.65
C LEU A 64 -15.19 -11.67 32.73
N LEU A 65 -13.98 -11.27 33.13
CA LEU A 65 -13.24 -11.95 34.18
C LEU A 65 -13.88 -11.70 35.56
N GLU A 66 -14.34 -10.47 35.83
CA GLU A 66 -15.04 -10.13 37.06
C GLU A 66 -16.41 -10.83 37.16
N GLU A 67 -17.19 -10.88 36.08
CA GLU A 67 -18.44 -11.65 35.98
C GLU A 67 -18.22 -13.15 36.25
N ALA A 68 -17.04 -13.67 35.89
CA ALA A 68 -16.62 -15.04 36.17
C ALA A 68 -16.01 -15.24 37.57
N GLY A 69 -15.97 -14.20 38.42
CA GLY A 69 -15.53 -14.26 39.81
C GLY A 69 -14.03 -14.09 40.04
N PHE A 70 -13.28 -13.59 39.05
CA PHE A 70 -11.89 -13.20 39.20
C PHE A 70 -11.78 -11.73 39.68
N THR A 71 -10.70 -11.40 40.37
CA THR A 71 -10.38 -10.01 40.72
C THR A 71 -9.28 -9.52 39.81
N VAL A 72 -9.50 -8.45 39.04
CA VAL A 72 -8.53 -7.97 38.05
C VAL A 72 -7.98 -6.60 38.44
N ALA A 73 -6.68 -6.51 38.67
CA ALA A 73 -5.97 -5.24 38.79
C ALA A 73 -5.50 -4.78 37.40
N VAL A 74 -5.73 -3.51 37.06
CA VAL A 74 -5.35 -2.94 35.75
C VAL A 74 -4.28 -1.88 35.95
N GLU A 75 -3.10 -2.14 35.40
CA GLU A 75 -1.95 -1.25 35.42
C GLU A 75 -1.63 -0.79 34.00
N ILE A 76 -1.96 0.47 33.69
CA ILE A 76 -1.64 1.06 32.38
C ILE A 76 -0.49 2.04 32.60
N GLY A 77 0.70 1.67 32.10
CA GLY A 77 1.87 2.55 32.12
C GLY A 77 1.59 3.84 31.36
N GLU A 78 2.08 4.96 31.90
CA GLU A 78 2.03 6.25 31.24
C GLU A 78 2.72 6.16 29.87
N ALA A 79 2.01 6.53 28.81
CA ALA A 79 2.48 6.34 27.45
C ALA A 79 3.81 7.10 27.23
N PRO A 80 4.80 6.52 26.52
CA PRO A 80 5.90 7.32 25.99
C PRO A 80 5.32 8.44 25.11
N HIS A 81 5.88 9.63 25.24
CA HIS A 81 5.29 10.89 24.81
C HIS A 81 4.82 10.90 23.34
N ALA A 82 3.67 11.54 23.11
CA ALA A 82 3.03 11.72 21.80
C ALA A 82 3.91 12.38 20.70
N ALA A 83 5.11 12.86 21.05
CA ALA A 83 6.09 13.41 20.12
C ALA A 83 6.68 12.32 19.19
N ASP A 84 7.03 11.15 19.72
CA ASP A 84 7.65 10.07 18.92
C ASP A 84 6.66 9.45 17.92
N ASP A 85 5.39 9.33 18.32
CA ASP A 85 4.31 8.87 17.45
C ASP A 85 3.95 9.91 16.37
N ALA A 86 4.03 11.20 16.69
CA ALA A 86 3.78 12.27 15.73
C ALA A 86 4.90 12.33 14.69
N GLU A 87 6.15 12.17 15.11
CA GLU A 87 7.31 12.11 14.22
C GLU A 87 7.29 10.85 13.34
N GLN A 88 6.94 9.68 13.89
CA GLN A 88 6.78 8.46 13.09
C GLN A 88 5.59 8.53 12.12
N ARG A 89 4.47 9.15 12.51
CA ARG A 89 3.34 9.40 11.61
C ARG A 89 3.70 10.42 10.54
N ALA A 90 4.38 11.50 10.90
CA ALA A 90 4.85 12.51 9.95
C ALA A 90 5.88 11.91 8.99
N ALA A 91 6.80 11.06 9.46
CA ALA A 91 7.77 10.35 8.64
C ALA A 91 7.09 9.30 7.73
N ALA A 92 6.07 8.58 8.21
CA ALA A 92 5.30 7.65 7.39
C ALA A 92 4.47 8.38 6.33
N THR A 93 3.88 9.53 6.66
CA THR A 93 3.20 10.41 5.71
C THR A 93 4.19 10.98 4.70
N ALA A 94 5.33 11.52 5.15
CA ALA A 94 6.38 12.05 4.29
C ALA A 94 6.99 10.97 3.40
N ALA A 95 7.15 9.73 3.88
CA ALA A 95 7.62 8.60 3.08
C ALA A 95 6.55 8.15 2.08
N ALA A 96 5.28 8.10 2.47
CA ALA A 96 4.18 7.81 1.55
C ALA A 96 4.05 8.91 0.48
N ASP A 97 4.24 10.17 0.86
CA ASP A 97 4.23 11.32 -0.03
C ASP A 97 5.47 11.33 -0.92
N ALA A 98 6.65 10.98 -0.41
CA ALA A 98 7.86 10.81 -1.21
C ALA A 98 7.73 9.66 -2.21
N VAL A 99 7.10 8.54 -1.83
CA VAL A 99 6.78 7.44 -2.76
C VAL A 99 5.73 7.87 -3.79
N ARG A 100 4.74 8.69 -3.40
CA ARG A 100 3.77 9.27 -4.34
C ARG A 100 4.41 10.29 -5.29
N LEU A 101 5.44 10.98 -4.84
CA LEU A 101 6.22 11.97 -5.58
C LEU A 101 7.44 11.37 -6.26
N GLU A 102 7.66 10.05 -6.18
CA GLU A 102 8.73 9.40 -6.92
C GLU A 102 8.41 9.51 -8.42
N PRO A 103 9.37 9.95 -9.27
CA PRO A 103 9.11 10.20 -10.69
C PRO A 103 8.43 9.06 -11.45
N GLN A 104 8.81 7.81 -11.20
CA GLN A 104 8.21 6.65 -11.87
C GLN A 104 6.82 6.33 -11.29
N ALA A 105 6.59 6.51 -10.00
CA ALA A 105 5.29 6.36 -9.37
C ALA A 105 4.27 7.36 -9.95
N VAL A 106 4.68 8.62 -10.14
CA VAL A 106 3.87 9.64 -10.83
C VAL A 106 3.62 9.23 -12.28
N ALA A 107 4.64 8.74 -12.98
CA ALA A 107 4.52 8.25 -14.35
C ALA A 107 3.51 7.11 -14.50
N HIS A 108 3.59 6.12 -13.60
CA HIS A 108 2.70 4.98 -13.55
C HIS A 108 1.27 5.40 -13.17
N ARG A 109 1.11 6.34 -12.23
CA ARG A 109 -0.19 6.89 -11.84
C ARG A 109 -0.88 7.57 -13.03
N ILE A 110 -0.16 8.39 -13.80
CA ILE A 110 -0.69 9.02 -15.02
C ILE A 110 -1.16 7.94 -16.01
N ALA A 111 -0.32 6.94 -16.31
CA ALA A 111 -0.68 5.86 -17.25
C ALA A 111 -1.93 5.08 -16.81
N MET A 112 -2.08 4.85 -15.50
CA MET A 112 -3.26 4.22 -14.92
C MET A 112 -4.51 5.10 -15.04
N LEU A 113 -4.39 6.39 -14.75
CA LEU A 113 -5.49 7.36 -14.88
C LEU A 113 -5.93 7.50 -16.34
N GLU A 114 -5.01 7.57 -17.30
CA GLU A 114 -5.35 7.59 -18.74
C GLU A 114 -6.10 6.32 -19.15
N THR A 115 -5.68 5.16 -18.65
CA THR A 115 -6.34 3.88 -18.91
C THR A 115 -7.74 3.86 -18.32
N GLN A 116 -7.91 4.35 -17.09
CA GLN A 116 -9.21 4.45 -16.43
C GLN A 116 -10.13 5.41 -17.18
N ARG A 117 -9.63 6.60 -17.53
CA ARG A 117 -10.33 7.60 -18.35
C ARG A 117 -10.87 6.97 -19.63
N GLN A 118 -10.00 6.27 -20.38
CA GLN A 118 -10.40 5.62 -21.62
C GLN A 118 -11.46 4.53 -21.41
N LYS A 119 -11.39 3.77 -20.32
CA LYS A 119 -12.41 2.76 -19.97
C LYS A 119 -13.76 3.41 -19.67
N ILE A 120 -13.77 4.47 -18.86
CA ILE A 120 -14.99 5.21 -18.51
C ILE A 120 -15.60 5.84 -19.77
N SER A 121 -14.80 6.54 -20.59
CA SER A 121 -15.28 7.14 -21.84
C SER A 121 -15.85 6.10 -22.81
N ARG A 122 -15.23 4.92 -22.93
CA ARG A 122 -15.77 3.81 -23.72
C ARG A 122 -17.08 3.26 -23.16
N SER A 123 -17.22 3.20 -21.84
CA SER A 123 -18.48 2.77 -21.21
C SER A 123 -19.59 3.79 -21.43
N ILE A 124 -19.28 5.08 -21.41
CA ILE A 124 -20.23 6.16 -21.70
C ILE A 124 -20.72 6.05 -23.15
N ALA A 125 -19.79 5.96 -24.10
CA ALA A 125 -20.11 5.91 -25.53
C ALA A 125 -20.70 4.57 -26.00
N GLY A 126 -20.55 3.51 -25.20
CA GLY A 126 -20.83 2.14 -25.62
C GLY A 126 -19.68 1.57 -26.46
N TYR A 127 -19.55 0.25 -26.47
CA TYR A 127 -18.50 -0.42 -27.24
C TYR A 127 -18.86 -1.87 -27.59
N ARG A 128 -18.16 -2.41 -28.57
CA ARG A 128 -18.17 -3.84 -28.89
C ARG A 128 -16.85 -4.46 -28.41
N ASN A 129 -16.92 -5.60 -27.72
CA ASN A 129 -15.71 -6.31 -27.29
C ASN A 129 -15.19 -7.26 -28.39
N HIS A 130 -14.02 -7.88 -28.17
CA HIS A 130 -13.41 -8.81 -29.12
C HIS A 130 -14.23 -10.10 -29.32
N LEU A 131 -15.14 -10.44 -28.39
CA LEU A 131 -16.08 -11.57 -28.54
C LEU A 131 -17.32 -11.19 -29.36
N GLY A 132 -17.36 -9.96 -29.88
CA GLY A 132 -18.49 -9.45 -30.64
C GLY A 132 -19.69 -9.01 -29.81
N ARG A 133 -19.64 -9.12 -28.47
CA ARG A 133 -20.70 -8.68 -27.55
C ARG A 133 -20.80 -7.15 -27.57
N GLN A 134 -22.02 -6.66 -27.75
CA GLN A 134 -22.33 -5.23 -27.73
C GLN A 134 -22.67 -4.77 -26.32
N PHE A 135 -22.09 -3.64 -25.94
CA PHE A 135 -22.40 -2.90 -24.72
C PHE A 135 -22.95 -1.54 -25.16
N PRO A 136 -24.24 -1.26 -24.94
CA PRO A 136 -24.84 0.00 -25.36
C PRO A 136 -24.23 1.19 -24.60
N PRO A 137 -24.37 2.42 -25.13
CA PRO A 137 -24.01 3.63 -24.40
C PRO A 137 -24.70 3.69 -23.03
N ALA A 138 -24.01 4.23 -22.03
CA ALA A 138 -24.60 4.40 -20.70
C ALA A 138 -25.78 5.38 -20.75
N ALA A 139 -26.83 5.10 -19.97
CA ALA A 139 -28.03 5.92 -19.88
C ALA A 139 -28.48 6.12 -18.42
N GLY A 140 -29.34 7.12 -18.20
CA GLY A 140 -29.91 7.43 -16.89
C GLY A 140 -28.86 7.65 -15.80
N ASP A 141 -29.11 7.15 -14.60
CA ASP A 141 -28.22 7.31 -13.43
C ASP A 141 -26.81 6.78 -13.66
N GLN A 142 -26.64 5.73 -14.48
CA GLN A 142 -25.33 5.18 -14.78
C GLN A 142 -24.47 6.17 -15.58
N LEU A 143 -25.09 6.89 -16.53
CA LEU A 143 -24.41 7.92 -17.30
C LEU A 143 -23.95 9.08 -16.42
N ILE A 144 -24.79 9.49 -15.47
CA ILE A 144 -24.47 10.58 -14.52
C ILE A 144 -23.25 10.18 -13.69
N ARG A 145 -23.28 9.01 -13.05
CA ARG A 145 -22.16 8.52 -12.23
C ARG A 145 -20.85 8.39 -13.02
N LEU A 146 -20.92 7.85 -14.25
CA LEU A 146 -19.72 7.71 -15.08
C LEU A 146 -19.16 9.07 -15.53
N LYS A 147 -20.01 10.08 -15.73
CA LYS A 147 -19.54 11.44 -16.03
C LYS A 147 -18.88 12.09 -14.82
N ASP A 148 -19.44 11.91 -13.63
CA ASP A 148 -18.83 12.42 -12.39
C ASP A 148 -17.49 11.72 -12.12
N GLU A 149 -17.42 10.40 -12.32
CA GLU A 149 -16.17 9.64 -12.21
C GLU A 149 -15.15 10.09 -13.25
N LEU A 150 -15.58 10.35 -14.49
CA LEU A 150 -14.71 10.87 -15.55
C LEU A 150 -14.14 12.24 -15.18
N ALA A 151 -14.95 13.15 -14.64
CA ALA A 151 -14.51 14.47 -14.21
C ALA A 151 -13.46 14.36 -13.10
N HIS A 152 -13.68 13.49 -12.11
CA HIS A 152 -12.70 13.24 -11.06
C HIS A 152 -11.37 12.68 -11.60
N VAL A 153 -11.43 11.71 -12.53
CA VAL A 153 -10.23 11.15 -13.17
C VAL A 153 -9.50 12.21 -14.02
N ASP A 154 -10.23 13.09 -14.70
CA ASP A 154 -9.66 14.18 -15.49
C ASP A 154 -8.96 15.23 -14.61
N GLU A 155 -9.54 15.57 -13.45
CA GLU A 155 -8.92 16.44 -12.44
C GLU A 155 -7.64 15.82 -11.87
N ASP A 156 -7.70 14.54 -11.47
CA ASP A 156 -6.55 13.77 -11.00
C ASP A 156 -5.44 13.74 -12.07
N LEU A 157 -5.80 13.43 -13.32
CA LEU A 157 -4.86 13.38 -14.44
C LEU A 157 -4.19 14.73 -14.66
N ALA A 158 -4.95 15.83 -14.62
CA ALA A 158 -4.43 17.19 -14.76
C ALA A 158 -3.47 17.54 -13.62
N HIS A 159 -3.83 17.19 -12.37
CA HIS A 159 -2.97 17.40 -11.21
C HIS A 159 -1.64 16.65 -11.34
N TRP A 160 -1.68 15.34 -11.57
CA TRP A 160 -0.47 14.53 -11.65
C TRP A 160 0.39 14.84 -12.87
N THR A 161 -0.22 15.24 -13.98
CA THR A 161 0.52 15.72 -15.16
C THR A 161 1.30 16.99 -14.84
N ARG A 162 0.73 17.91 -14.04
CA ARG A 162 1.45 19.11 -13.57
C ARG A 162 2.61 18.75 -12.66
N VAL A 163 2.42 17.81 -11.73
CA VAL A 163 3.50 17.29 -10.87
C VAL A 163 4.63 16.69 -11.71
N ARG A 164 4.31 15.87 -12.71
CA ARG A 164 5.30 15.28 -13.62
C ARG A 164 6.07 16.35 -14.40
N ALA A 165 5.37 17.35 -14.92
CA ALA A 165 6.00 18.46 -15.63
C ALA A 165 6.98 19.23 -14.74
N GLN A 166 6.63 19.45 -13.47
CA GLN A 166 7.51 20.07 -12.49
C GLN A 166 8.74 19.20 -12.21
N GLN A 167 8.59 17.89 -12.00
CA GLN A 167 9.71 16.97 -11.82
C GLN A 167 10.68 16.96 -13.00
N ILE A 168 10.17 17.09 -14.23
CA ILE A 168 10.99 17.20 -15.44
C ILE A 168 11.73 18.54 -15.46
N ALA A 169 11.05 19.64 -15.14
CA ALA A 169 11.66 20.97 -15.09
C ALA A 169 12.76 21.07 -14.02
N ASP A 170 12.55 20.42 -12.88
CA ASP A 170 13.52 20.36 -11.77
C ASP A 170 14.67 19.36 -12.04
N GLY A 171 14.63 18.64 -13.16
CA GLY A 171 15.62 17.63 -13.53
C GLY A 171 15.54 16.33 -12.70
N ALA A 172 14.54 16.19 -11.84
CA ALA A 172 14.30 15.00 -11.02
C ALA A 172 13.76 13.81 -11.84
N ALA A 173 13.13 14.08 -12.99
CA ALA A 173 12.64 13.05 -13.91
C ALA A 173 13.27 13.22 -15.30
N PHE A 174 13.86 12.15 -15.83
CA PHE A 174 14.26 12.12 -17.23
C PHE A 174 13.12 11.54 -18.09
N VAL A 175 12.88 12.17 -19.24
CA VAL A 175 11.83 11.74 -20.18
C VAL A 175 12.46 10.83 -21.22
N LEU A 176 12.14 9.54 -21.21
CA LEU A 176 12.46 8.65 -22.34
C LEU A 176 11.33 8.67 -23.37
N THR A 177 11.71 8.89 -24.61
CA THR A 177 10.85 8.79 -25.78
C THR A 177 11.55 7.97 -26.85
N ARG A 178 10.83 7.63 -27.91
CA ARG A 178 11.44 6.97 -29.08
C ARG A 178 12.62 7.75 -29.67
N ASP A 179 12.63 9.08 -29.53
CA ASP A 179 13.61 9.93 -30.21
C ASP A 179 14.94 10.02 -29.46
N ASN A 180 14.99 9.59 -28.20
CA ASN A 180 16.18 9.65 -27.36
C ASN A 180 16.72 8.28 -26.92
N VAL A 181 16.12 7.19 -27.40
CA VAL A 181 16.62 5.83 -27.20
C VAL A 181 16.95 5.20 -28.55
N THR A 182 18.12 4.59 -28.65
CA THR A 182 18.59 3.88 -29.83
C THR A 182 18.71 2.37 -29.56
N PRO A 183 18.45 1.49 -30.54
CA PRO A 183 18.80 0.08 -30.40
C PRO A 183 20.29 -0.10 -30.05
N GLY A 184 20.57 -0.93 -29.05
CA GLY A 184 21.90 -1.14 -28.47
C GLY A 184 22.18 -0.34 -27.20
N ASP A 185 21.38 0.67 -26.87
CA ASP A 185 21.49 1.38 -25.59
C ASP A 185 21.15 0.47 -24.41
N LEU A 186 21.66 0.78 -23.22
CA LEU A 186 21.29 0.08 -21.99
C LEU A 186 20.20 0.87 -21.26
N VAL A 187 19.16 0.18 -20.82
CA VAL A 187 18.09 0.74 -19.98
C VAL A 187 18.05 0.00 -18.65
N GLU A 188 17.84 0.73 -17.57
CA GLU A 188 17.68 0.13 -16.25
C GLU A 188 16.21 -0.25 -16.03
N TYR A 189 15.98 -1.52 -15.71
CA TYR A 189 14.67 -2.07 -15.42
C TYR A 189 14.75 -3.08 -14.28
N ARG A 190 13.88 -2.94 -13.27
CA ARG A 190 13.84 -3.81 -12.07
C ARG A 190 15.21 -3.99 -11.39
N GLY A 191 16.05 -2.95 -11.41
CA GLY A 191 17.39 -2.94 -10.81
C GLY A 191 18.48 -3.63 -11.65
N GLY A 192 18.20 -3.96 -12.91
CA GLY A 192 19.18 -4.50 -13.86
C GLY A 192 19.28 -3.66 -15.13
N TRP A 193 20.50 -3.52 -15.65
CA TRP A 193 20.74 -2.90 -16.95
C TRP A 193 20.56 -3.93 -18.06
N VAL A 194 19.66 -3.65 -19.01
CA VAL A 194 19.35 -4.53 -20.12
C VAL A 194 19.50 -3.79 -21.45
N PRO A 195 20.01 -4.44 -22.51
CA PRO A 195 20.17 -3.80 -23.81
C PRO A 195 18.84 -3.67 -24.54
N VAL A 196 18.66 -2.55 -25.25
CA VAL A 196 17.49 -2.29 -26.08
C VAL A 196 17.65 -3.01 -27.42
N LEU A 197 16.76 -3.95 -27.72
CA LEU A 197 16.70 -4.65 -29.01
C LEU A 197 15.91 -3.86 -30.05
N ARG A 198 14.78 -3.28 -29.64
CA ARG A 198 13.90 -2.51 -30.51
C ARG A 198 13.28 -1.34 -29.78
N VAL A 199 13.17 -0.21 -30.46
CA VAL A 199 12.53 1.00 -29.94
C VAL A 199 11.14 1.12 -30.56
N ASN A 200 10.09 1.12 -29.73
CA ASN A 200 8.71 1.33 -30.15
C ASN A 200 8.24 2.73 -29.71
N ALA A 201 7.06 3.14 -30.16
CA ALA A 201 6.52 4.47 -29.85
C ALA A 201 6.24 4.70 -28.35
N LYS A 202 5.87 3.66 -27.58
CA LYS A 202 5.51 3.76 -26.15
C LYS A 202 6.33 2.85 -25.24
N SER A 203 7.25 2.08 -25.80
CA SER A 203 7.98 1.04 -25.11
C SER A 203 9.27 0.69 -25.83
N VAL A 204 10.15 -0.02 -25.16
CA VAL A 204 11.31 -0.69 -25.74
C VAL A 204 11.15 -2.20 -25.62
N SER A 205 11.74 -2.95 -26.54
CA SER A 205 11.84 -4.40 -26.46
C SER A 205 13.25 -4.77 -26.03
N VAL A 206 13.36 -5.62 -25.01
CA VAL A 206 14.63 -6.07 -24.39
C VAL A 206 14.70 -7.60 -24.39
N PRO A 207 15.87 -8.22 -24.17
CA PRO A 207 15.96 -9.66 -23.99
C PRO A 207 15.12 -10.14 -22.80
N SER A 208 14.55 -11.35 -22.90
CA SER A 208 13.82 -11.96 -21.79
C SER A 208 14.75 -12.19 -20.59
N ALA A 209 14.37 -11.69 -19.42
CA ALA A 209 15.10 -11.93 -18.17
C ALA A 209 15.17 -13.43 -17.80
N ALA A 210 14.24 -14.25 -18.31
CA ALA A 210 14.20 -15.69 -18.11
C ALA A 210 15.14 -16.48 -19.06
N GLY A 211 15.94 -15.79 -19.88
CA GLY A 211 16.88 -16.43 -20.82
C GLY A 211 16.24 -17.04 -22.07
N GLY A 212 14.98 -16.70 -22.35
CA GLY A 212 14.26 -17.14 -23.54
C GLY A 212 14.62 -16.37 -24.81
N SER A 213 14.27 -16.91 -25.98
CA SER A 213 14.51 -16.27 -27.29
C SER A 213 13.50 -15.17 -27.66
N TRP A 214 12.47 -14.95 -26.83
CA TRP A 214 11.49 -13.89 -27.04
C TRP A 214 11.93 -12.60 -26.36
N ALA A 215 11.50 -11.47 -26.93
CA ALA A 215 11.74 -10.17 -26.33
C ALA A 215 10.64 -9.81 -25.30
N GLU A 216 11.03 -9.20 -24.18
CA GLU A 216 10.12 -8.57 -23.23
C GLU A 216 9.89 -7.10 -23.63
N THR A 217 8.69 -6.57 -23.41
CA THR A 217 8.35 -5.18 -23.76
C THR A 217 8.19 -4.35 -22.50
N ILE A 218 9.03 -3.32 -22.37
CA ILE A 218 9.05 -2.42 -21.22
C ILE A 218 8.52 -1.04 -21.63
N PRO A 219 7.42 -0.56 -21.04
CA PRO A 219 6.95 0.82 -21.26
C PRO A 219 7.97 1.85 -20.75
N TYR A 220 8.10 2.99 -21.44
CA TYR A 220 9.07 4.03 -21.05
C TYR A 220 8.91 4.51 -19.60
N HIS A 221 7.70 4.54 -19.07
CA HIS A 221 7.44 4.98 -17.70
C HIS A 221 7.93 4.02 -16.61
N GLN A 222 8.35 2.80 -16.96
CA GLN A 222 8.91 1.81 -16.02
C GLN A 222 10.44 1.74 -16.05
N ILE A 223 11.09 2.55 -16.90
CA ILE A 223 12.54 2.57 -17.04
C ILE A 223 13.10 3.61 -16.06
N SER A 224 14.08 3.20 -15.25
CA SER A 224 14.67 4.01 -14.19
C SER A 224 16.00 4.66 -14.56
N GLY A 225 16.62 4.22 -15.65
CA GLY A 225 17.88 4.76 -16.15
C GLY A 225 18.09 4.46 -17.63
N HIS A 226 18.93 5.25 -18.28
CA HIS A 226 19.35 5.06 -19.67
C HIS A 226 20.83 5.40 -19.83
N GLN A 227 21.54 4.56 -20.58
CA GLN A 227 22.93 4.75 -20.95
C GLN A 227 23.06 4.51 -22.46
N PRO A 228 23.62 5.46 -23.21
CA PRO A 228 23.88 5.26 -24.63
C PRO A 228 24.91 4.14 -24.81
N LYS A 229 24.81 3.39 -25.91
CA LYS A 229 25.83 2.40 -26.24
C LYS A 229 27.22 3.04 -26.27
N GLN A 230 28.19 2.41 -25.61
CA GLN A 230 29.59 2.83 -25.74
C GLN A 230 30.08 2.43 -27.13
N VAL A 231 30.56 3.42 -27.89
CA VAL A 231 31.15 3.26 -29.22
C VAL A 231 32.58 2.74 -29.09
#